data_AF-A0A2D4JSH1-F1
#
_entry.id   AF-A0A2D4JSH1-F1
#
_cell.length_a   1.000
_cell.length_b   1.000
_cell.length_c   1.000
_cell.angle_alpha   90.00
_cell.angle_beta   90.00
_cell.angle_gamma   90.00
#
_symmetry.space_group_name_H-M   'P 1'
#
loop_
_entity.id
_entity.type
_entity.pdbx_description
1 polymer ?
#
loop_
_entity_poly.entity_id
_entity_poly.type
_entity_poly.pdbx_seq_one_letter_code
_entity_poly.pdbx_strand_id
1 'polypeptide(L)'
;VQLYGVLWKRPFGRPSAKWSRRFFIIKESFLLYYAESEKKNFENNRYFNIHPKGVIPLGGCIVEAKEESNMPYAMKISHEDFHGNIVLAAESAYEQSQWLEMLQESGKVTWRNAQLGEAMIESLEAQGLQLAKEKQEYLGWN
;
A
#
# COMPACT_ATOMS: atom_id res chain seq x y z
N VAL A 1 -6.90 -8.88 0.35
CA VAL A 1 -5.97 -8.80 -0.80
C VAL A 1 -6.66 -8.00 -1.87
N GLN A 2 -6.03 -6.94 -2.37
CA GLN A 2 -6.61 -6.08 -3.41
C GLN A 2 -6.11 -6.48 -4.79
N LEU A 3 -4.82 -6.81 -4.91
CA LEU A 3 -4.20 -7.27 -6.15
C LEU A 3 -3.08 -8.26 -5.84
N TYR A 4 -2.85 -9.24 -6.71
CA TYR A 4 -1.73 -10.15 -6.62
C TYR A 4 -1.27 -10.61 -8.01
N GLY A 5 -0.01 -11.03 -8.13
CA GLY A 5 0.55 -11.44 -9.41
C GLY A 5 2.06 -11.59 -9.36
N VAL A 6 2.66 -12.08 -10.45
CA VAL A 6 4.11 -12.15 -10.57
C VAL A 6 4.59 -10.89 -11.27
N LEU A 7 5.58 -10.22 -10.69
CA LEU A 7 6.27 -9.11 -11.33
C LEU A 7 7.77 -9.38 -11.35
N TRP A 8 8.45 -8.76 -12.30
CA TRP A 8 9.90 -8.62 -12.25
C TRP A 8 10.27 -7.60 -11.18
N LYS A 9 11.30 -7.91 -10.40
CA LYS A 9 11.83 -7.06 -9.34
C LYS A 9 13.34 -6.87 -9.51
N ARG A 10 13.80 -5.63 -9.44
CA ARG A 10 15.23 -5.32 -9.30
C ARG A 10 15.66 -5.42 -7.82
N PRO A 11 16.90 -5.88 -7.53
CA PRO A 11 17.46 -5.83 -6.18
C PRO A 11 17.39 -4.42 -5.61
N PHE A 12 16.94 -4.33 -4.36
CA PHE A 12 16.84 -3.07 -3.62
C PHE A 12 18.10 -2.91 -2.76
N GLY A 13 18.64 -1.70 -2.64
CA GLY A 13 19.83 -1.40 -1.83
C GLY A 13 21.15 -1.99 -2.35
N ARG A 14 21.18 -2.57 -3.56
CA ARG A 14 22.41 -3.06 -4.21
C ARG A 14 22.43 -2.65 -5.68
N PRO A 15 23.59 -2.27 -6.25
CA PRO A 15 23.69 -1.78 -7.63
C PRO A 15 23.48 -2.84 -8.73
N SER A 16 22.96 -4.03 -8.41
CA SER A 16 22.73 -5.08 -9.40
C SER A 16 21.58 -4.72 -10.34
N ALA A 17 21.80 -4.93 -11.64
CA ALA A 17 20.79 -4.79 -12.69
C ALA A 17 20.00 -6.09 -12.95
N LYS A 18 20.29 -7.18 -12.21
CA LYS A 18 19.68 -8.48 -12.49
C LYS A 18 18.23 -8.53 -11.99
N TRP A 19 17.29 -8.59 -12.92
CA TRP A 19 15.88 -8.80 -12.63
C TRP A 19 15.60 -10.20 -12.11
N SER A 20 14.61 -10.32 -11.23
CA SER A 20 14.11 -11.61 -10.74
C SER A 20 12.60 -11.57 -10.56
N ARG A 21 11.92 -12.66 -10.92
CA ARG A 21 10.48 -12.79 -10.71
C ARG A 21 10.18 -13.02 -9.23
N ARG A 22 9.14 -12.34 -8.73
CA ARG A 22 8.62 -12.49 -7.37
C ARG A 22 7.11 -12.47 -7.42
N PHE A 23 6.50 -13.24 -6.53
CA PHE A 23 5.06 -13.20 -6.32
C PHE A 23 4.73 -12.05 -5.37
N PHE A 24 3.94 -11.09 -5.84
CA PHE A 24 3.54 -9.90 -5.10
C PHE A 24 2.08 -9.95 -4.70
N ILE A 25 1.78 -9.36 -3.54
CA ILE A 25 0.44 -9.19 -3.00
C ILE A 25 0.32 -7.77 -2.45
N ILE A 26 -0.70 -7.04 -2.89
CA ILE A 26 -1.18 -5.82 -2.24
C ILE A 26 -2.25 -6.21 -1.23
N LYS A 27 -2.01 -5.87 0.03
CA LYS A 27 -2.98 -6.00 1.11
C LYS A 27 -2.95 -4.74 1.94
N GLU A 28 -4.07 -4.02 1.95
CA GLU A 28 -4.22 -2.74 2.65
C GLU A 28 -3.19 -1.74 2.11
N SER A 29 -2.34 -1.18 2.98
CA SER A 29 -1.30 -0.22 2.61
C SER A 29 0.09 -0.86 2.53
N PHE A 30 0.17 -2.17 2.30
CA PHE A 30 1.42 -2.90 2.16
C PHE A 30 1.51 -3.65 0.84
N LEU A 31 2.69 -3.58 0.22
CA LEU A 31 3.13 -4.47 -0.84
C LEU A 31 4.05 -5.54 -0.25
N LEU A 32 3.58 -6.79 -0.27
CA LEU A 32 4.33 -7.95 0.18
C LEU A 32 4.87 -8.71 -1.02
N TYR A 33 6.06 -9.30 -0.90
CA TYR A 33 6.56 -10.21 -1.93
C TYR A 33 7.19 -11.48 -1.37
N TYR A 34 7.06 -12.54 -2.18
CA TYR A 34 7.42 -13.92 -1.86
C TYR A 34 8.28 -14.51 -2.99
N ALA A 35 8.73 -15.75 -2.79
CA ALA A 35 9.23 -16.54 -3.91
C ALA A 35 8.10 -16.74 -4.93
N GLU A 36 8.44 -16.74 -6.23
CA GLU A 36 7.46 -16.94 -7.32
C GLU A 36 6.66 -18.24 -7.15
N SER A 37 7.30 -19.30 -6.65
CA SER A 37 6.70 -20.61 -6.37
C SER A 37 5.48 -20.55 -5.46
N GLU A 38 5.39 -19.54 -4.59
CA GLU A 38 4.30 -19.42 -3.62
C GLU A 38 2.96 -19.01 -4.25
N LYS A 39 2.96 -18.48 -5.48
CA LYS A 39 1.71 -18.11 -6.17
C LYS A 39 0.75 -19.30 -6.26
N LYS A 40 1.25 -20.48 -6.65
CA LYS A 40 0.42 -21.68 -6.81
C LYS A 40 -0.20 -22.11 -5.48
N ASN A 41 0.58 -22.06 -4.39
CA ASN A 41 0.10 -22.38 -3.05
C ASN A 41 -0.97 -21.39 -2.59
N PHE A 42 -0.75 -20.10 -2.83
CA PHE A 42 -1.70 -19.04 -2.51
C PHE A 42 -3.05 -19.20 -3.23
N GLU A 43 -3.02 -19.49 -4.54
CA GLU A 43 -4.22 -19.67 -5.35
C GLU A 43 -5.07 -20.87 -4.91
N ASN A 44 -4.42 -21.96 -4.49
CA ASN A 44 -5.09 -23.18 -4.06
C ASN A 44 -5.68 -23.08 -2.65
N ASN A 45 -4.91 -22.53 -1.70
CA ASN A 45 -5.24 -22.66 -0.28
C ASN A 45 -5.77 -21.36 0.33
N ARG A 46 -5.52 -20.20 -0.30
CA ARG A 46 -5.85 -18.86 0.23
C ARG A 46 -5.33 -18.57 1.65
N TYR A 47 -4.42 -19.40 2.16
CA TYR A 47 -3.82 -19.29 3.50
C TYR A 47 -2.45 -18.60 3.46
N PHE A 48 -2.19 -17.76 4.47
CA PHE A 48 -1.03 -16.86 4.58
C PHE A 48 0.01 -17.30 5.62
N ASN A 49 0.27 -18.61 5.78
CA ASN A 49 1.33 -19.10 6.69
C ASN A 49 2.73 -19.03 6.05
N ILE A 50 3.04 -17.97 5.32
CA ILE A 50 4.32 -17.79 4.64
C ILE A 50 4.89 -16.44 5.05
N HIS A 51 6.12 -16.44 5.55
CA HIS A 51 6.84 -15.21 5.82
C HIS A 51 7.27 -14.54 4.50
N PRO A 52 6.89 -13.27 4.27
CA PRO A 52 7.29 -12.55 3.07
C PRO A 52 8.82 -12.40 3.02
N LYS A 53 9.36 -12.39 1.80
CA LYS A 53 10.77 -12.06 1.53
C LYS A 53 11.03 -10.56 1.65
N GLY A 54 9.98 -9.74 1.66
CA GLY A 54 10.02 -8.34 2.01
C GLY A 54 8.62 -7.74 2.07
N VAL A 55 8.53 -6.66 2.83
CA VAL A 55 7.30 -5.88 3.06
C VAL A 55 7.64 -4.43 2.79
N ILE A 56 6.82 -3.76 1.99
CA ILE A 56 7.01 -2.37 1.60
C ILE A 56 5.75 -1.61 2.04
N PRO A 57 5.86 -0.66 2.99
CA PRO A 57 4.76 0.24 3.28
C PRO A 57 4.53 1.15 2.06
N LEU A 58 3.28 1.31 1.65
CA LEU A 58 2.89 2.12 0.50
C LEU A 58 2.43 3.53 0.90
N GLY A 59 2.16 3.78 2.18
CA GLY A 59 1.84 5.11 2.68
C GLY A 59 2.94 6.11 2.33
N GLY A 60 2.56 7.26 1.77
CA GLY A 60 3.50 8.31 1.35
C GLY A 60 4.37 7.97 0.13
N CYS A 61 4.30 6.75 -0.41
CA CYS A 61 5.11 6.39 -1.58
C CYS A 61 4.60 7.08 -2.86
N ILE A 62 5.54 7.53 -3.67
CA ILE A 62 5.30 8.00 -5.03
C ILE A 62 5.50 6.79 -5.97
N VAL A 63 4.51 6.51 -6.79
CA VAL A 63 4.51 5.37 -7.72
C VAL A 63 4.28 5.87 -9.14
N GLU A 64 5.24 5.60 -10.03
CA GLU A 64 5.27 6.14 -11.39
C GLU A 64 5.60 5.05 -12.41
N ALA A 65 5.00 5.17 -13.60
CA ALA A 65 5.42 4.40 -14.77
C ALA A 65 6.85 4.78 -15.16
N LYS A 66 7.61 3.81 -15.64
CA LYS A 66 8.96 4.01 -16.16
C LYS A 66 9.25 3.04 -17.29
N GLU A 67 10.06 3.46 -18.24
CA GLU A 67 10.66 2.56 -19.21
C GLU A 67 12.11 2.24 -18.81
N GLU A 68 12.48 0.97 -18.89
CA GLU A 68 13.84 0.49 -18.68
C GLU A 68 14.24 -0.39 -19.88
N SER A 69 15.53 -0.46 -20.18
CA SER A 69 16.04 -1.33 -21.25
C SER A 69 15.62 -2.79 -20.99
N ASN A 70 14.85 -3.36 -21.92
CA ASN A 70 14.24 -4.70 -21.86
C ASN A 70 13.09 -4.89 -20.86
N MET A 71 12.64 -3.83 -20.19
CA MET A 71 11.48 -3.85 -19.28
C MET A 71 10.63 -2.60 -19.55
N PRO A 72 9.87 -2.57 -20.68
CA PRO A 72 9.12 -1.39 -21.10
C PRO A 72 7.98 -1.04 -20.14
N TYR A 73 7.47 -2.03 -19.40
CA TYR A 73 6.35 -1.87 -18.48
C TYR A 73 6.84 -1.76 -17.03
N ALA A 74 7.92 -1.03 -16.81
CA ALA A 74 8.50 -0.85 -15.48
C ALA A 74 7.73 0.19 -14.65
N MET A 75 7.84 0.07 -13.34
CA MET A 75 7.24 0.96 -12.36
C MET A 75 8.27 1.26 -11.28
N LYS A 76 8.35 2.52 -10.87
CA LYS A 76 9.24 2.99 -9.81
C LYS A 76 8.40 3.36 -8.60
N ILE A 77 8.73 2.79 -7.44
CA ILE A 77 8.18 3.16 -6.14
C ILE A 77 9.31 3.84 -5.35
N SER A 78 9.05 5.07 -4.90
CA SER A 78 10.02 5.89 -4.16
C SER A 78 9.39 6.53 -2.94
N HIS A 79 10.19 6.70 -1.89
CA HIS A 79 9.84 7.41 -0.66
C HIS A 79 11.09 8.16 -0.19
N GLU A 80 10.94 9.30 0.48
CA GLU A 80 12.07 10.09 0.99
C GLU A 80 12.95 9.30 1.97
N ASP A 81 12.31 8.47 2.80
CA ASP A 81 13.01 7.59 3.76
C ASP A 81 13.65 6.34 3.13
N PHE A 82 13.45 6.07 1.83
CA PHE A 82 14.09 4.91 1.20
C PHE A 82 15.52 5.24 0.77
N HIS A 83 16.47 4.39 1.15
CA HIS A 83 17.82 4.40 0.58
C HIS A 83 17.84 3.78 -0.83
N GLY A 84 17.17 4.46 -1.77
CA GLY A 84 17.02 4.07 -3.17
C GLY A 84 15.57 3.79 -3.57
N ASN A 85 15.35 3.54 -4.86
CA ASN A 85 14.01 3.27 -5.39
C ASN A 85 13.77 1.76 -5.54
N ILE A 86 12.53 1.35 -5.34
CA ILE A 86 12.08 0.01 -5.68
C ILE A 86 11.62 0.05 -7.14
N VAL A 87 12.14 -0.86 -7.96
CA VAL A 87 11.78 -0.94 -9.37
C VAL A 87 11.19 -2.31 -9.67
N LEU A 88 9.98 -2.29 -10.21
CA LEU A 88 9.20 -3.46 -10.63
C LEU A 88 8.96 -3.38 -12.13
N ALA A 89 8.61 -4.49 -12.77
CA ALA A 89 8.09 -4.48 -14.14
C ALA A 89 7.04 -5.57 -14.35
N ALA A 90 5.98 -5.20 -15.05
CA ALA A 90 4.90 -6.09 -15.47
C ALA A 90 5.21 -6.72 -16.84
N GLU A 91 4.42 -7.72 -17.26
CA GLU A 91 4.61 -8.37 -18.56
C GLU A 91 3.89 -7.65 -19.71
N SER A 92 2.93 -6.78 -19.38
CA SER A 92 2.15 -6.01 -20.34
C SER A 92 1.81 -4.61 -19.83
N ALA A 93 1.48 -3.70 -20.76
CA ALA A 93 0.98 -2.37 -20.44
C ALA A 93 -0.33 -2.41 -19.63
N TYR A 94 -1.18 -3.39 -19.92
CA TYR A 94 -2.42 -3.60 -19.18
C TYR A 94 -2.14 -3.94 -17.71
N GLU A 95 -1.26 -4.93 -17.46
CA GLU A 95 -0.88 -5.28 -16.09
C GLU A 95 -0.20 -4.11 -15.38
N GLN A 96 0.71 -3.39 -16.04
CA GLN A 96 1.35 -2.21 -15.48
C GLN A 96 0.34 -1.16 -15.02
N SER A 97 -0.67 -0.90 -15.84
CA SER A 97 -1.73 0.07 -15.52
C SER A 97 -2.52 -0.36 -14.28
N GLN A 98 -2.91 -1.64 -14.21
CA GLN A 98 -3.60 -2.21 -13.05
C GLN A 98 -2.76 -2.13 -11.77
N TRP A 99 -1.47 -2.44 -11.86
CA TRP A 99 -0.55 -2.34 -10.73
C TRP A 99 -0.31 -0.90 -10.30
N LEU A 100 -0.10 0.03 -11.24
CA LEU A 100 0.07 1.46 -10.97
C LEU A 100 -1.10 2.02 -10.19
N GLU A 101 -2.31 1.82 -10.70
CA GLU A 101 -3.55 2.28 -10.08
C GLU A 101 -3.66 1.75 -8.65
N MET A 102 -3.56 0.43 -8.46
CA MET A 102 -3.73 -0.17 -7.14
C MET A 102 -2.63 0.22 -6.15
N LEU A 103 -1.37 0.32 -6.59
CA LEU A 103 -0.26 0.77 -5.73
C LEU A 103 -0.47 2.21 -5.25
N GLN A 104 -0.91 3.11 -6.13
CA GLN A 104 -1.23 4.49 -5.79
C GLN A 104 -2.44 4.60 -4.87
N GLU A 105 -3.49 3.83 -5.13
CA GLU A 105 -4.68 3.80 -4.27
C GLU A 105 -4.35 3.30 -2.86
N SER A 106 -3.61 2.20 -2.74
CA SER A 106 -3.20 1.63 -1.46
C SER A 106 -2.32 2.57 -0.63
N GLY A 107 -1.52 3.43 -1.27
CA GLY A 107 -0.76 4.48 -0.58
C GLY A 107 -1.62 5.62 -0.04
N LYS A 108 -2.80 5.88 -0.63
CA LYS A 108 -3.75 6.91 -0.19
C LYS A 108 -4.68 6.43 0.93
N VAL A 109 -4.88 5.12 1.09
CA VAL A 109 -5.83 4.56 2.08
C VAL A 109 -5.44 4.95 3.52
N THR A 110 -4.16 4.95 3.86
CA THR A 110 -3.71 5.38 5.20
C THR A 110 -4.11 6.82 5.51
N TRP A 111 -3.93 7.72 4.54
CA TRP A 111 -4.29 9.13 4.68
C TRP A 111 -5.79 9.34 4.83
N ARG A 112 -6.60 8.68 4.00
CA ARG A 112 -8.07 8.76 4.11
C ARG A 112 -8.58 8.22 5.45
N ASN A 113 -8.03 7.11 5.93
CA ASN A 113 -8.44 6.54 7.21
C ASN A 113 -8.03 7.42 8.40
N ALA A 114 -6.86 8.05 8.35
CA ALA A 114 -6.43 9.02 9.36
C ALA A 114 -7.36 10.24 9.39
N GLN A 115 -7.66 10.82 8.22
CA GLN A 115 -8.55 11.98 8.10
C GLN A 115 -9.98 11.68 8.57
N LEU A 116 -10.52 10.50 8.25
CA LEU A 116 -11.82 10.06 8.75
C LEU A 116 -11.82 9.86 10.26
N GLY A 117 -10.73 9.31 10.82
CA GLY A 117 -10.57 9.16 12.27
C GLY A 117 -10.52 10.51 12.99
N GLU A 118 -9.80 11.48 12.44
CA GLU A 118 -9.69 12.83 13.00
C GLU A 118 -11.03 13.57 12.97
N ALA A 119 -11.73 13.56 11.82
CA ALA A 119 -13.07 14.15 11.71
C ALA A 119 -14.10 13.51 12.67
N MET A 120 -13.96 12.21 12.94
CA MET A 120 -14.80 11.51 13.91
C MET A 120 -14.51 11.97 15.35
N ILE A 121 -13.24 12.18 15.71
CA ILE A 121 -12.85 12.71 17.02
C ILE A 121 -13.44 14.11 17.22
N GLU A 122 -13.28 15.00 16.24
CA GLU A 122 -13.84 16.36 16.29
C GLU A 122 -15.36 16.35 16.51
N SER A 123 -16.08 15.47 15.81
CA SER A 123 -17.54 15.32 15.98
C SER A 123 -17.91 14.84 17.39
N LEU A 124 -17.15 13.90 17.95
CA LEU A 124 -17.41 13.37 19.29
C LEU A 124 -17.14 14.43 20.37
N GLU A 125 -16.08 15.23 20.21
CA GLU A 125 -15.76 16.34 21.11
C GLU A 125 -16.86 17.43 21.08
N ALA A 126 -17.33 17.79 19.88
CA ALA A 126 -18.41 18.77 19.72
C ALA A 126 -19.72 18.29 20.39
N GLN A 127 -20.10 17.02 20.19
CA GLN A 127 -21.26 16.42 20.84
C GLN A 127 -21.11 16.38 22.36
N GLY A 128 -19.93 16.02 22.86
CA GLY A 128 -19.64 16.03 24.30
C GLY A 128 -19.76 17.43 24.93
N LEU A 129 -19.25 18.46 24.24
CA LEU A 129 -19.36 19.85 24.68
C LEU A 129 -20.82 20.33 24.71
N GLN A 130 -21.61 19.97 23.70
CA GLN A 130 -23.04 20.29 23.62
C GLN A 130 -23.80 19.68 24.81
N LEU A 131 -23.60 18.39 25.09
CA LEU A 131 -24.24 17.69 26.20
C LEU A 131 -23.86 18.29 27.57
N ALA A 132 -22.61 18.75 27.73
CA ALA A 132 -22.17 19.41 28.95
C ALA A 132 -22.88 20.76 29.19
N LYS A 133 -23.08 21.54 28.12
CA LYS A 133 -23.86 22.80 28.18
C LYS A 133 -25.31 22.55 28.55
N GLU A 134 -25.96 21.59 27.89
CA GLU A 134 -27.36 21.23 28.18
C GLU A 134 -27.52 20.78 29.63
N LYS A 135 -26.57 20.00 30.17
CA LYS A 135 -26.58 19.58 31.58
C LYS A 135 -26.41 20.75 32.55
N GLN A 136 -25.55 21.73 32.24
CA GLN A 136 -25.40 22.94 33.07
C GLN A 136 -26.64 23.82 33.03
N GLU A 137 -27.26 24.00 31.86
CA GLU A 137 -28.53 24.71 31.74
C GLU A 137 -29.62 24.00 32.56
N TYR A 138 -29.72 22.67 32.49
CA TYR A 138 -30.69 21.91 33.27
C TYR A 138 -30.49 22.02 34.79
N LEU A 139 -29.24 22.14 35.25
CA LEU A 139 -28.89 22.29 36.67
C LEU A 139 -28.98 23.73 37.18
N GLY A 140 -28.91 24.74 36.29
CA GLY A 140 -29.01 26.16 36.65
C GLY A 140 -30.44 26.70 36.76
N TRP A 141 -31.45 25.87 36.43
CA TRP A 141 -32.88 26.21 36.52
C TRP A 141 -33.59 25.55 37.72
N ASN A 142 -32.82 24.92 38.63
CA ASN A 142 -33.26 24.48 39.96
C ASN A 142 -32.59 25.33 41.05
#